data_AF-A0A800M8F7-F1
#
_entry.id   AF-A0A800M8F7-F1
#
_cell.length_a   1.000
_cell.length_b   1.000
_cell.length_c   1.000
_cell.angle_alpha   90.00
_cell.angle_beta   90.00
_cell.angle_gamma   90.00
#
_symmetry.space_group_name_H-M   'P 1'
#
loop_
_entity.id
_entity.type
_entity.pdbx_description
1 polymer ?
#
loop_
_entity_poly.entity_id
_entity_poly.type
_entity_poly.pdbx_seq_one_letter_code
_entity_poly.pdbx_strand_id
1 'polypeptide(L)'
;MIESSQQKVLQYLVHSFLYYKLGESIISDMQYDQICVEVETYLRTNSNSNPLPYHDIITKSLAEDASGFSIRKYPEEIVSTAMHLLYQHNYRKSMTFDAFLSRFGYSLL
;
A
#
# COMPACT_ATOMS: atom_id res chain seq x y z
N MET A 1 18.14 -0.24 -10.84
CA MET A 1 16.96 0.39 -11.49
C MET A 1 16.45 1.43 -10.53
N ILE A 2 16.29 2.68 -10.98
CA ILE A 2 15.65 3.72 -10.15
C ILE A 2 14.15 3.46 -10.24
N GLU A 3 13.51 3.08 -9.13
CA GLU A 3 12.04 2.95 -9.08
C GLU A 3 11.39 4.32 -9.30
N SER A 4 10.27 4.36 -10.02
CA SER A 4 9.56 5.63 -10.26
C SER A 4 8.86 6.09 -8.98
N SER A 5 8.68 7.41 -8.83
CA SER A 5 7.92 8.00 -7.71
C SER A 5 6.48 7.45 -7.62
N GLN A 6 5.88 7.15 -8.78
CA GLN A 6 4.57 6.49 -8.84
C GLN A 6 4.60 5.10 -8.22
N GLN A 7 5.65 4.31 -8.49
CA GLN A 7 5.79 2.97 -7.92
C GLN A 7 5.90 3.02 -6.39
N LYS A 8 6.62 4.01 -5.85
CA LYS A 8 6.74 4.21 -4.39
C LYS A 8 5.43 4.57 -3.73
N VAL A 9 4.62 5.39 -4.37
CA VAL A 9 3.25 5.70 -3.90
C VAL A 9 2.39 4.44 -3.85
N LEU A 10 2.45 3.59 -4.89
CA LEU A 10 1.72 2.32 -4.90
C LEU A 10 2.21 1.38 -3.80
N GLN A 11 3.53 1.26 -3.62
CA GLN A 11 4.11 0.46 -2.52
C GLN A 11 3.64 0.96 -1.15
N TYR A 12 3.69 2.28 -0.92
CA TYR A 12 3.21 2.89 0.32
C TYR A 12 1.76 2.48 0.63
N LEU A 13 0.86 2.65 -0.34
CA LEU A 13 -0.56 2.35 -0.16
C LEU A 13 -0.82 0.85 0.04
N VAL A 14 -0.15 -0.01 -0.74
CA VAL A 14 -0.29 -1.47 -0.64
C VAL A 14 0.19 -1.96 0.73
N HIS A 15 1.40 -1.57 1.15
CA HIS A 15 1.97 -2.04 2.42
C HIS A 15 1.24 -1.44 3.63
N SER A 16 0.75 -0.20 3.52
CA SER A 16 -0.14 0.40 4.52
C SER A 16 -1.41 -0.43 4.70
N PHE A 17 -2.06 -0.83 3.59
CA PHE A 17 -3.27 -1.64 3.64
C PHE A 17 -3.01 -3.00 4.28
N LEU A 18 -1.95 -3.71 3.87
CA LEU A 18 -1.57 -4.99 4.46
C LEU A 18 -1.43 -4.88 5.98
N TYR A 19 -0.66 -3.90 6.44
CA TYR A 19 -0.36 -3.73 7.86
C TYR A 19 -1.59 -3.30 8.66
N TYR A 20 -2.24 -2.20 8.29
CA TYR A 20 -3.29 -1.60 9.12
C TYR A 20 -4.69 -2.18 8.91
N LYS A 21 -4.98 -2.78 7.74
CA LYS A 21 -6.30 -3.36 7.46
C LYS A 21 -6.33 -4.87 7.60
N LEU A 22 -5.25 -5.56 7.23
CA LEU A 22 -5.20 -7.02 7.32
C LEU A 22 -4.41 -7.54 8.52
N GLY A 23 -3.63 -6.68 9.20
CA GLY A 23 -2.75 -7.11 10.29
C GLY A 23 -1.60 -8.00 9.79
N GLU A 24 -1.23 -7.86 8.52
CA GLU A 24 -0.27 -8.70 7.81
C GLU A 24 0.89 -7.84 7.33
N SER A 25 2.09 -8.40 7.29
CA SER A 25 3.23 -7.71 6.69
C SER A 25 4.10 -8.69 5.89
N ILE A 26 4.62 -8.18 4.78
CA ILE A 26 5.53 -8.90 3.87
C ILE A 26 6.87 -8.18 3.71
N ILE A 27 7.02 -7.01 4.32
CA ILE A 27 8.27 -6.25 4.42
C ILE A 27 8.51 -5.87 5.88
N SER A 28 9.75 -5.55 6.24
CA SER A 28 10.05 -5.09 7.59
C SER A 28 9.61 -3.64 7.81
N ASP A 29 9.43 -3.25 9.08
CA ASP A 29 9.11 -1.87 9.46
C ASP A 29 10.14 -0.89 8.89
N MET A 30 11.43 -1.23 8.94
CA MET A 30 12.50 -0.40 8.38
C MET A 30 12.36 -0.20 6.85
N GLN A 31 11.90 -1.21 6.11
CA GLN A 31 11.64 -1.07 4.68
C GLN A 31 10.42 -0.16 4.43
N TYR A 32 9.40 -0.27 5.27
CA TYR A 32 8.21 0.55 5.18
C TYR A 32 8.47 2.02 5.52
N ASP A 33 9.24 2.28 6.58
CA ASP A 33 9.66 3.63 6.97
C ASP A 33 10.45 4.31 5.85
N GLN A 34 11.35 3.57 5.20
CA GLN A 34 12.10 4.07 4.05
C GLN A 34 11.18 4.48 2.88
N ILE A 35 10.12 3.69 2.61
CA ILE A 35 9.11 4.04 1.60
C ILE A 35 8.38 5.33 2.00
N CYS A 36 8.00 5.49 3.27
CA CYS A 36 7.32 6.68 3.75
C CYS A 36 8.18 7.94 3.56
N VAL A 37 9.46 7.88 3.94
CA VAL A 37 10.43 8.97 3.75
C VAL A 37 10.60 9.33 2.27
N GLU A 38 10.67 8.33 1.39
CA GLU A 38 10.80 8.55 -0.05
C GLU A 38 9.57 9.26 -0.62
N VAL A 39 8.35 8.77 -0.32
CA VAL A 39 7.10 9.39 -0.79
C VAL A 39 6.94 10.82 -0.25
N GLU A 40 7.26 11.05 1.02
CA GLU A 40 7.24 12.38 1.61
C GLU A 40 8.23 13.33 0.91
N THR A 41 9.45 12.86 0.67
CA THR A 41 10.47 13.62 -0.05
C THR A 41 10.01 13.98 -1.46
N TYR A 42 9.35 13.06 -2.16
CA TYR A 42 8.79 13.34 -3.49
C TYR A 42 7.70 14.41 -3.45
N LEU A 43 6.75 14.31 -2.51
CA LEU A 43 5.67 15.30 -2.37
C LEU A 43 6.20 16.71 -2.08
N ARG A 44 7.24 16.82 -1.26
CA ARG A 44 7.89 18.10 -0.93
C ARG A 44 8.67 18.70 -2.09
N THR A 45 9.32 17.86 -2.90
CA THR A 45 10.22 18.31 -3.98
C THR A 45 9.52 18.55 -5.31
N ASN A 46 8.32 17.97 -5.51
CA ASN A 46 7.59 18.00 -6.78
C ASN A 46 6.18 18.57 -6.65
N SER A 47 5.92 19.46 -5.68
CA SER A 47 4.58 20.03 -5.43
C SER A 47 3.91 20.71 -6.65
N ASN A 48 4.66 21.02 -7.71
CA ASN A 48 4.20 21.71 -8.91
C ASN A 48 4.31 20.89 -10.22
N SER A 49 4.69 19.61 -10.16
CA SER A 49 4.82 18.75 -11.34
C SER A 49 3.91 17.51 -11.25
N ASN A 50 3.61 16.92 -12.41
CA ASN A 50 2.67 15.83 -12.70
C ASN A 50 2.08 15.10 -11.46
N PRO A 51 0.75 15.15 -11.22
CA PRO A 51 0.17 14.66 -9.98
C PRO A 51 0.44 13.16 -9.79
N LEU A 52 0.94 12.80 -8.61
CA LEU A 52 1.12 11.41 -8.21
C LEU A 52 -0.26 10.70 -8.15
N PRO A 53 -0.31 9.38 -8.41
CA PRO A 53 -1.53 8.60 -8.19
C PRO A 53 -2.06 8.81 -6.76
N TYR A 54 -3.38 8.94 -6.62
CA TYR A 54 -4.01 9.06 -5.30
C TYR A 54 -3.45 10.20 -4.43
N HIS A 55 -2.99 11.28 -5.05
CA HIS A 55 -2.32 12.42 -4.41
C HIS A 55 -2.99 12.89 -3.11
N ASP A 56 -4.32 13.04 -3.12
CA ASP A 56 -5.07 13.52 -1.95
C ASP A 56 -5.00 12.55 -0.76
N ILE A 57 -5.03 11.24 -1.03
CA ILE A 57 -4.95 10.20 0.00
C ILE A 57 -3.57 10.26 0.65
N ILE A 58 -2.50 10.24 -0.16
CA ILE A 58 -1.12 10.21 0.35
C ILE A 58 -0.72 11.52 1.05
N THR A 59 -1.18 12.66 0.54
CA THR A 59 -0.88 13.97 1.15
C THR A 59 -1.52 14.07 2.52
N LYS A 60 -2.80 13.67 2.62
CA LYS A 60 -3.52 13.69 3.87
C LYS A 60 -2.91 12.72 4.89
N SER A 61 -2.66 11.47 4.49
CA SER A 61 -2.17 10.47 5.44
C SER A 61 -0.77 10.78 5.95
N LEU A 62 0.13 11.23 5.07
CA LEU A 62 1.48 11.61 5.48
C LEU A 62 1.50 12.85 6.37
N ALA A 63 0.56 13.80 6.17
CA ALA A 63 0.42 14.95 7.05
C ALA A 63 -0.17 14.60 8.43
N GLU A 64 -1.05 13.60 8.52
CA GLU A 64 -1.73 13.22 9.77
C GLU A 64 -0.88 12.32 10.67
N ASP A 65 -0.18 11.33 10.10
CA ASP A 65 0.55 10.32 10.90
C ASP A 65 1.84 9.79 10.26
N ALA A 66 2.24 10.30 9.09
CA ALA A 66 3.44 9.89 8.36
C ALA A 66 3.57 8.38 8.03
N SER A 67 2.52 7.57 8.26
CA SER A 67 2.59 6.11 8.25
C SER A 67 1.40 5.44 7.55
N GLY A 68 0.34 6.18 7.23
CA GLY A 68 -0.85 5.63 6.56
C GLY A 68 -1.90 5.01 7.48
N PHE A 69 -1.71 5.08 8.80
CA PHE A 69 -2.68 4.61 9.80
C PHE A 69 -4.07 5.27 9.69
N SER A 70 -4.08 6.54 9.29
CA SER A 70 -5.25 7.40 9.07
C SER A 70 -6.05 7.02 7.84
N ILE A 71 -5.48 6.22 6.91
CA ILE A 71 -6.17 5.85 5.68
C ILE A 71 -7.35 4.95 6.01
N ARG A 72 -8.55 5.52 5.91
CA ARG A 72 -9.80 4.81 6.22
C ARG A 72 -10.30 3.99 5.04
N LYS A 73 -10.22 4.55 3.83
CA LYS A 73 -10.70 3.96 2.58
C LYS A 73 -9.57 3.93 1.56
N TYR A 74 -9.26 2.73 1.07
CA TYR A 74 -8.26 2.52 0.03
C TYR A 74 -8.96 2.40 -1.33
N PRO A 75 -8.29 2.81 -2.43
CA PRO A 75 -8.74 2.52 -3.79
C PRO A 75 -8.86 1.02 -4.04
N GLU A 76 -9.84 0.60 -4.85
CA GLU A 76 -10.10 -0.81 -5.13
C GLU A 76 -8.90 -1.49 -5.81
N GLU A 77 -8.15 -0.79 -6.66
CA GLU A 77 -6.95 -1.34 -7.29
C GLU A 77 -5.83 -1.62 -6.27
N ILE A 78 -5.71 -0.77 -5.23
CA ILE A 78 -4.75 -0.99 -4.14
C ILE A 78 -5.16 -2.22 -3.32
N VAL A 79 -6.45 -2.34 -2.97
CA VAL A 79 -6.97 -3.49 -2.24
C VAL A 79 -6.72 -4.77 -3.04
N SER A 80 -7.10 -4.79 -4.31
CA SER A 80 -6.90 -5.95 -5.20
C SER A 80 -5.41 -6.31 -5.33
N THR A 81 -4.54 -5.33 -5.53
CA THR A 81 -3.09 -5.54 -5.64
C THR A 81 -2.52 -6.13 -4.35
N ALA A 82 -2.88 -5.57 -3.20
CA ALA A 82 -2.42 -6.04 -1.90
C ALA A 82 -2.88 -7.48 -1.61
N MET A 83 -4.13 -7.82 -1.93
CA MET A 83 -4.66 -9.17 -1.75
C MET A 83 -3.92 -10.19 -2.61
N HIS A 84 -3.67 -9.88 -3.89
CA HIS A 84 -2.88 -10.74 -4.77
C HIS A 84 -1.44 -10.89 -4.27
N LEU A 85 -0.81 -9.80 -3.84
CA LEU A 85 0.56 -9.80 -3.36
C LEU A 85 0.71 -10.65 -2.09
N LEU A 86 -0.16 -10.45 -1.10
CA LEU A 86 -0.17 -11.23 0.14
C LEU A 86 -0.43 -12.71 -0.13
N TYR A 87 -1.38 -13.01 -1.03
CA TYR A 87 -1.66 -14.39 -1.43
C TYR A 87 -0.41 -15.06 -2.02
N GLN A 88 0.25 -14.40 -2.98
CA GLN A 88 1.43 -14.95 -3.64
C GLN A 88 2.57 -15.19 -2.65
N HIS A 89 2.75 -14.30 -1.67
CA HIS A 89 3.85 -14.36 -0.72
C HIS A 89 3.61 -15.40 0.40
N ASN A 90 2.45 -15.39 1.04
CA ASN A 90 2.20 -16.13 2.28
C ASN A 90 1.30 -17.37 2.11
N TYR A 91 0.40 -17.38 1.11
CA TYR A 91 -0.74 -18.30 1.11
C TYR A 91 -0.88 -19.19 -0.12
N ARG A 92 -0.16 -18.90 -1.23
CA ARG A 92 -0.27 -19.63 -2.50
C ARG A 92 -0.02 -21.14 -2.38
N LYS A 93 0.82 -21.56 -1.42
CA LYS A 93 1.14 -22.97 -1.19
C LYS A 93 0.14 -23.68 -0.26
N SER A 94 -0.72 -22.95 0.45
CA SER A 94 -1.59 -23.50 1.49
C SER A 94 -3.08 -23.51 1.12
N MET A 95 -3.53 -22.63 0.22
CA MET A 95 -4.94 -22.55 -0.18
C MET A 95 -5.13 -21.96 -1.57
N THR A 96 -6.34 -22.09 -2.13
CA THR A 96 -6.73 -21.39 -3.37
C THR A 96 -6.92 -19.91 -3.10
N PHE A 97 -6.93 -19.09 -4.16
CA PHE A 97 -7.14 -17.66 -4.02
C PHE A 97 -8.53 -17.33 -3.47
N ASP A 98 -9.58 -18.04 -3.90
CA ASP A 98 -10.94 -17.84 -3.40
C ASP A 98 -11.07 -18.11 -1.88
N ALA A 99 -10.43 -19.19 -1.41
CA ALA A 99 -10.40 -19.52 0.01
C ALA A 99 -9.62 -18.46 0.82
N PHE A 100 -8.52 -17.95 0.26
CA PHE A 100 -7.77 -16.85 0.83
C PHE A 100 -8.61 -15.57 0.92
N LEU A 101 -9.30 -15.16 -0.15
CA LEU A 101 -10.16 -13.98 -0.13
C LEU A 101 -11.24 -14.10 0.95
N SER A 102 -11.89 -15.27 1.01
CA SER A 102 -12.95 -15.55 1.98
C SER A 102 -12.47 -15.43 3.43
N ARG A 103 -11.23 -15.84 3.72
CA ARG A 103 -10.61 -15.71 5.06
C ARG A 103 -10.54 -14.26 5.55
N PHE A 104 -10.34 -13.32 4.62
CA PHE A 104 -10.27 -11.89 4.91
C PHE A 104 -11.59 -11.15 4.67
N GLY A 105 -12.68 -11.86 4.37
CA GLY A 105 -14.00 -11.27 4.13
C GLY A 105 -14.17 -10.64 2.75
N TYR A 106 -13.36 -11.04 1.76
CA TYR A 106 -13.45 -10.59 0.37
C TYR A 106 -13.95 -11.73 -0.53
N SER A 107 -14.43 -11.36 -1.73
CA SER A 107 -14.81 -12.29 -2.79
C SER A 107 -14.31 -11.79 -4.14
N LEU A 108 -14.24 -12.68 -5.12
CA LEU A 108 -14.15 -12.26 -6.52
C LEU A 108 -15.46 -11.53 -6.87
N LEU A 109 -15.33 -10.42 -7.60
CA LEU A 109 -16.45 -9.68 -8.21
C LEU A 109 -16.78 -10.27 -9.58
#